data_AF-A0A4R2JBP1-F1
#
_entry.id   AF-A0A4R2JBP1-F1
#
_cell.length_a   1.000
_cell.length_b   1.000
_cell.length_c   1.000
_cell.angle_alpha   90.00
_cell.angle_beta   90.00
_cell.angle_gamma   90.00
#
_symmetry.space_group_name_H-M   'P 1'
#
loop_
_entity.id
_entity.type
_entity.pdbx_description
1 polymer ?
#
loop_
_entity_poly.entity_id
_entity_poly.type
_entity_poly.pdbx_seq_one_letter_code
_entity_poly.pdbx_strand_id
1 'polypeptide(L)'
;MVGGDPGPGSASLAGLIDKAGEEILADLQHYYQVDLRDVLVEGSGLTARRALALVRQLPPESATAAMLRGGPEFRGWGPDRYLTALLIDAVQANTYAFIAANSKRKPPPPHPIERPDNRPQRRGGGFAAMAADRIAAVRRAKQQEGQ
;
A
#
# COMPACT_ATOMS: atom_id res chain seq x y z
N MET A 1 -15.42 -12.32 -18.60
CA MET A 1 -14.91 -11.63 -17.40
C MET A 1 -15.89 -10.53 -17.04
N VAL A 2 -16.10 -10.31 -15.74
CA VAL A 2 -17.34 -9.84 -15.11
C VAL A 2 -17.71 -8.41 -15.49
N GLY A 3 -19.02 -8.20 -15.68
CA GLY A 3 -19.67 -7.00 -16.18
C GLY A 3 -19.36 -5.74 -15.37
N GLY A 4 -18.89 -4.71 -16.08
CA GLY A 4 -18.88 -3.36 -15.59
C GLY A 4 -20.30 -2.82 -15.62
N ASP A 5 -20.95 -2.75 -14.46
CA ASP A 5 -22.25 -2.13 -14.33
C ASP A 5 -22.08 -0.60 -14.54
N PRO A 6 -22.70 0.02 -15.56
CA PRO A 6 -22.61 1.45 -15.79
C PRO A 6 -23.57 2.16 -14.83
N GLY A 7 -23.31 2.07 -13.53
CA GLY A 7 -24.06 2.82 -12.54
C GLY A 7 -23.97 4.34 -12.83
N PRO A 8 -24.97 5.14 -12.42
CA PRO A 8 -24.89 6.59 -12.51
C PRO A 8 -23.59 7.06 -11.86
N GLY A 9 -22.88 7.99 -12.52
CA GLY A 9 -21.51 8.37 -12.14
C GLY A 9 -21.36 8.80 -10.67
N SER A 10 -22.44 9.30 -10.06
CA SER A 10 -22.54 9.60 -8.63
C SER A 10 -22.45 8.37 -7.73
N ALA A 11 -23.15 7.28 -8.04
CA ALA A 11 -23.12 6.04 -7.24
C ALA A 11 -21.75 5.35 -7.32
N SER A 12 -21.15 5.32 -8.52
CA SER A 12 -19.78 4.80 -8.71
C SER A 12 -18.74 5.62 -7.94
N LEU A 13 -18.88 6.95 -7.94
CA LEU A 13 -17.99 7.83 -7.19
C LEU A 13 -18.17 7.64 -5.68
N ALA A 14 -19.41 7.55 -5.18
CA ALA A 14 -19.68 7.33 -3.76
C ALA A 14 -19.02 6.03 -3.25
N GLY A 15 -19.17 4.91 -3.98
CA GLY A 15 -18.54 3.66 -3.60
C GLY A 15 -17.01 3.66 -3.66
N LEU A 16 -16.40 4.59 -4.40
CA LEU A 16 -14.94 4.81 -4.37
C LEU A 16 -14.53 5.67 -3.18
N ILE A 17 -15.32 6.70 -2.85
CA ILE A 17 -15.09 7.55 -1.68
C ILE A 17 -15.17 6.72 -0.38
N ASP A 18 -16.12 5.79 -0.29
CA ASP A 18 -16.23 4.90 0.88
C ASP A 18 -14.98 4.02 1.09
N LYS A 19 -14.22 3.74 0.01
CA LYS A 19 -13.03 2.88 0.05
C LYS A 19 -11.72 3.66 0.20
N ALA A 20 -11.64 4.84 -0.42
CA ALA A 20 -10.39 5.57 -0.62
C ALA A 20 -10.61 7.09 -0.65
N GLY A 21 -11.55 7.62 0.13
CA GLY A 21 -11.98 9.02 0.06
C GLY A 21 -10.86 10.02 0.37
N GLU A 22 -10.02 9.75 1.36
CA GLU A 22 -8.89 10.60 1.72
C GLU A 22 -7.82 10.62 0.62
N GLU A 23 -7.55 9.45 0.04
CA GLU A 23 -6.60 9.28 -1.06
C GLU A 23 -7.07 9.97 -2.32
N ILE A 24 -8.36 9.82 -2.66
CA ILE A 24 -8.97 10.49 -3.82
C ILE A 24 -8.88 12.00 -3.64
N LEU A 25 -9.21 12.52 -2.46
CA LEU A 25 -9.10 13.95 -2.18
C LEU A 25 -7.65 14.45 -2.35
N ALA A 26 -6.68 13.76 -1.75
CA ALA A 26 -5.27 14.12 -1.87
C ALA A 26 -4.76 14.06 -3.31
N ASP A 27 -5.11 13.00 -4.07
CA ASP A 27 -4.65 12.82 -5.43
C ASP A 27 -5.30 13.80 -6.41
N LEU A 28 -6.61 14.08 -6.28
CA LEU A 28 -7.27 15.07 -7.14
C LEU A 28 -6.66 16.46 -6.95
N GLN A 29 -6.33 16.82 -5.71
CA GLN A 29 -5.66 18.08 -5.42
C GLN A 29 -4.21 18.10 -5.92
N HIS A 30 -3.47 17.00 -5.77
CA HIS A 30 -2.08 16.91 -6.20
C HIS A 30 -1.93 16.93 -7.73
N TYR A 31 -2.66 16.09 -8.45
CA TYR A 31 -2.46 15.89 -9.89
C TYR A 31 -3.26 16.87 -10.75
N TYR A 32 -4.49 17.22 -10.33
CA TYR A 32 -5.39 18.01 -11.14
C TYR A 32 -5.68 19.40 -10.56
N GLN A 33 -5.21 19.69 -9.34
CA GLN A 33 -5.47 20.96 -8.65
C GLN A 33 -6.98 21.20 -8.46
N VAL A 34 -7.74 20.13 -8.22
CA VAL A 34 -9.19 20.14 -8.04
C VAL A 34 -9.55 19.67 -6.63
N ASP A 35 -10.53 20.32 -6.01
CA ASP A 35 -11.07 19.89 -4.72
C ASP A 35 -12.25 18.93 -4.94
N LEU A 36 -12.23 17.76 -4.30
CA LEU A 36 -13.31 16.78 -4.40
C LEU A 36 -14.67 17.35 -3.91
N ARG A 37 -14.65 18.29 -2.97
CA ARG A 37 -15.86 18.91 -2.40
C ARG A 37 -16.64 19.71 -3.44
N ASP A 38 -15.99 20.16 -4.51
CA ASP A 38 -16.61 20.93 -5.58
C ASP A 38 -17.71 20.14 -6.30
N VAL A 39 -17.74 18.81 -6.19
CA VAL A 39 -18.84 17.95 -6.69
C VAL A 39 -20.20 18.32 -6.08
N LEU A 40 -20.20 18.86 -4.86
CA LEU A 40 -21.41 19.26 -4.13
C LEU A 40 -21.76 20.74 -4.30
N VAL A 41 -20.86 21.52 -4.90
CA VAL A 41 -21.04 22.97 -5.08
C VAL A 41 -21.66 23.22 -6.45
N GLU A 42 -22.86 23.79 -6.46
CA GLU A 42 -23.52 24.17 -7.70
C GLU A 42 -22.71 25.23 -8.46
N GLY A 43 -22.55 25.06 -9.78
CA GLY A 43 -21.78 25.97 -10.62
C GLY A 43 -20.26 25.80 -10.56
N SER A 44 -19.71 24.87 -9.76
CA SER A 44 -18.26 24.60 -9.70
C SER A 44 -17.65 24.07 -11.01
N GLY A 45 -18.50 23.50 -11.88
CA GLY A 45 -18.06 22.82 -13.11
C GLY A 45 -17.44 21.44 -12.87
N LEU A 46 -17.34 20.98 -11.62
CA LEU A 46 -16.93 19.62 -11.28
C LEU A 46 -18.16 18.75 -11.04
N THR A 47 -18.55 17.97 -12.04
CA THR A 47 -19.63 16.99 -11.88
C THR A 47 -19.09 15.67 -11.33
N ALA A 48 -19.95 14.86 -10.69
CA ALA A 48 -19.56 13.52 -10.24
C ALA A 48 -18.98 12.64 -11.37
N ARG A 49 -19.53 12.77 -12.58
CA ARG A 49 -19.01 12.08 -13.78
C ARG A 49 -17.60 12.55 -14.14
N ARG A 50 -17.33 13.86 -14.03
CA ARG A 50 -16.00 14.43 -14.29
C ARG A 50 -15.01 14.00 -13.22
N ALA A 51 -15.36 14.06 -11.94
CA ALA A 51 -14.53 13.56 -10.84
C ALA A 51 -14.18 12.08 -11.04
N LEU A 52 -15.17 11.24 -11.38
CA LEU A 52 -14.92 9.82 -11.69
C LEU A 52 -13.97 9.63 -12.87
N ALA A 53 -14.07 10.46 -13.91
CA ALA A 53 -13.15 10.40 -15.05
C ALA A 53 -11.71 10.76 -14.64
N LEU A 54 -11.52 11.77 -13.78
CA LEU A 54 -10.21 12.14 -13.26
C LEU A 54 -9.59 11.03 -12.40
N VAL A 55 -10.39 10.41 -11.52
CA VAL A 55 -9.95 9.28 -10.70
C VAL A 55 -9.48 8.11 -11.56
N ARG A 56 -10.19 7.81 -12.66
CA ARG A 56 -9.80 6.74 -13.60
C ARG A 56 -8.52 7.01 -14.37
N GLN A 57 -8.11 8.27 -14.49
CA GLN A 57 -6.88 8.68 -15.17
C GLN A 57 -5.71 8.90 -14.20
N LEU A 58 -5.90 8.63 -12.91
CA LEU A 58 -4.80 8.75 -11.94
C LEU A 58 -3.65 7.78 -12.27
N PRO A 59 -2.40 8.21 -12.05
CA PRO A 59 -1.25 7.33 -12.25
C PRO A 59 -1.31 6.09 -11.35
N PRO A 60 -0.72 4.95 -11.77
CA PRO A 60 -0.75 3.71 -11.00
C PRO A 60 0.02 3.80 -9.66
N GLU A 61 0.90 4.78 -9.51
CA GLU A 61 1.63 5.10 -8.30
C GLU A 61 0.88 6.03 -7.31
N SER A 62 -0.31 6.50 -7.67
CA SER A 62 -1.16 7.38 -6.85
C SER A 62 -1.60 6.72 -5.53
N ALA A 63 -2.04 7.55 -4.58
CA ALA A 63 -2.54 7.07 -3.29
C ALA A 63 -3.79 6.20 -3.47
N THR A 64 -4.68 6.63 -4.36
CA THR A 64 -5.95 5.98 -4.67
C THR A 64 -5.68 4.62 -5.29
N ALA A 65 -4.78 4.54 -6.27
CA ALA A 65 -4.39 3.27 -6.88
C ALA A 65 -3.78 2.30 -5.86
N ALA A 66 -2.98 2.81 -4.92
CA ALA A 66 -2.39 2.00 -3.85
C ALA A 66 -3.45 1.46 -2.88
N MET A 67 -4.37 2.31 -2.42
CA MET A 67 -5.44 1.90 -1.52
C MET A 67 -6.36 0.85 -2.17
N LEU A 68 -6.71 1.06 -3.45
CA LEU A 68 -7.50 0.10 -4.21
C LEU A 68 -6.77 -1.22 -4.47
N ARG A 69 -5.43 -1.22 -4.46
CA ARG A 69 -4.61 -2.44 -4.63
C ARG A 69 -4.51 -3.27 -3.36
N GLY A 70 -4.61 -2.64 -2.18
CA GLY A 70 -4.58 -3.36 -0.91
C GLY A 70 -4.04 -2.57 0.27
N GLY A 71 -3.55 -1.35 0.06
CA GLY A 71 -3.11 -0.51 1.18
C GLY A 71 -2.06 0.55 0.82
N PRO A 72 -1.71 1.41 1.79
CA PRO A 72 -0.76 2.50 1.60
C PRO A 72 0.66 2.02 1.26
N GLU A 73 1.03 0.78 1.56
CA GLU A 73 2.32 0.19 1.22
C GLU A 73 2.59 0.12 -0.29
N PHE A 74 1.53 0.10 -1.12
CA PHE A 74 1.62 0.09 -2.57
C PHE A 74 1.83 1.49 -3.17
N ARG A 75 1.81 2.54 -2.34
CA ARG A 75 1.98 3.91 -2.83
C ARG A 75 3.37 4.12 -3.40
N GLY A 76 3.46 4.75 -4.57
CA GLY A 76 4.72 4.93 -5.26
C GLY A 76 5.26 3.66 -5.94
N TRP A 77 4.56 2.53 -5.89
CA TRP A 77 4.95 1.29 -6.56
C TRP A 77 4.30 1.17 -7.94
N GLY A 78 4.78 2.03 -8.84
CA GLY A 78 4.52 1.94 -10.27
C GLY A 78 5.44 0.92 -10.98
N PRO A 79 5.20 0.64 -12.28
CA PRO A 79 5.97 -0.31 -13.08
C PRO A 79 7.48 -0.07 -13.01
N ASP A 80 7.92 1.18 -13.11
CA ASP A 80 9.34 1.54 -13.11
C ASP A 80 10.04 1.18 -11.80
N ARG A 81 9.35 1.34 -10.67
CA ARG A 81 9.90 0.98 -9.36
C ARG A 81 10.01 -0.53 -9.18
N TYR A 82 9.03 -1.28 -9.67
CA TYR A 82 9.11 -2.74 -9.71
C TYR A 82 10.26 -3.22 -10.60
N LEU A 83 10.38 -2.67 -11.81
CA LEU A 83 11.47 -3.01 -12.74
C LEU A 83 12.84 -2.66 -12.17
N THR A 84 12.97 -1.52 -11.50
CA THR A 84 14.21 -1.12 -10.83
C THR A 84 14.57 -2.09 -9.71
N ALA A 85 13.61 -2.49 -8.87
CA ALA A 85 13.84 -3.48 -7.83
C ALA A 85 14.27 -4.84 -8.41
N LEU A 86 13.63 -5.29 -9.49
CA LEU A 86 14.00 -6.54 -10.19
C LEU A 86 15.40 -6.46 -10.81
N LEU A 87 15.78 -5.31 -11.37
CA LEU A 87 17.12 -5.10 -11.91
C LEU A 87 18.17 -5.19 -10.81
N ILE A 88 17.93 -4.56 -9.66
CA ILE A 88 18.83 -4.62 -8.50
C ILE A 88 18.98 -6.07 -8.02
N ASP A 89 17.88 -6.82 -7.92
CA ASP A 89 17.90 -8.25 -7.56
C ASP A 89 18.72 -9.08 -8.56
N ALA A 90 18.53 -8.84 -9.86
CA ALA A 90 19.26 -9.54 -10.92
C ALA A 90 20.78 -9.25 -10.85
N VAL A 91 21.17 -8.00 -10.60
CA VAL A 91 22.57 -7.61 -10.43
C VAL A 91 23.18 -8.27 -9.19
N GLN A 92 22.46 -8.29 -8.07
CA GLN A 92 22.89 -8.98 -6.86
C GLN A 92 23.07 -10.48 -7.10
N ALA A 93 22.11 -11.14 -7.76
CA ALA A 93 22.17 -12.55 -8.08
C ALA A 93 23.34 -12.88 -9.02
N ASN A 94 23.58 -12.05 -10.03
CA ASN A 94 24.71 -12.22 -10.94
C ASN A 94 26.06 -12.06 -10.21
N THR A 95 26.16 -11.05 -9.35
CA THR A 95 27.37 -10.82 -8.52
C THR A 95 27.63 -12.01 -7.59
N TYR A 96 26.57 -12.52 -6.94
CA TYR A 96 26.65 -13.72 -6.12
C TYR A 96 27.11 -14.94 -6.92
N ALA A 97 26.53 -15.18 -8.10
CA ALA A 97 26.91 -16.30 -8.96
C ALA A 97 28.39 -16.23 -9.35
N PHE A 98 28.87 -15.04 -9.72
CA PHE A 98 30.27 -14.80 -10.03
C PHE A 98 31.21 -15.11 -8.85
N ILE A 99 30.91 -14.58 -7.65
CA ILE A 99 31.73 -14.82 -6.46
C ILE A 99 31.69 -16.29 -6.06
N ALA A 100 30.50 -16.92 -6.09
CA ALA A 100 30.32 -18.32 -5.71
C ALA A 100 31.06 -19.28 -6.65
N ALA A 101 31.20 -18.93 -7.93
CA ALA A 101 31.98 -19.70 -8.90
C ALA A 101 33.50 -19.54 -8.73
N ASN A 102 33.96 -18.38 -8.25
CA ASN A 102 35.38 -18.02 -8.21
C ASN A 102 36.01 -17.99 -6.80
N SER A 103 35.26 -18.34 -5.76
CA SER A 103 35.73 -18.33 -4.37
C SER A 103 35.70 -19.73 -3.74
N LYS A 104 36.71 -20.03 -2.90
CA LYS A 104 36.73 -21.25 -2.08
C LYS A 104 35.64 -21.24 -0.99
N ARG A 105 35.20 -20.04 -0.57
CA ARG A 105 34.10 -19.86 0.40
C ARG A 105 32.94 -19.15 -0.27
N LYS A 106 31.78 -19.82 -0.30
CA LYS A 106 30.55 -19.24 -0.86
C LYS A 106 29.97 -18.21 0.11
N PRO A 107 29.75 -16.97 -0.30
CA PRO A 107 29.03 -15.99 0.51
C PRO A 107 27.58 -16.44 0.73
N PRO A 108 26.83 -15.84 1.66
CA PRO A 108 25.38 -16.05 1.73
C PRO A 108 24.70 -15.52 0.45
N PRO A 109 23.60 -16.15 0.00
CA PRO A 109 22.82 -15.64 -1.12
C PRO A 109 22.23 -14.27 -0.79
N PRO A 110 22.13 -13.36 -1.76
CA PRO A 110 21.57 -12.03 -1.54
C PRO A 110 20.07 -12.12 -1.24
N HIS A 111 19.59 -11.22 -0.39
CA HIS A 111 18.17 -11.08 -0.12
C HIS A 111 17.51 -10.17 -1.18
N PRO A 112 16.36 -10.56 -1.75
CA PRO A 112 15.62 -9.71 -2.67
C PRO A 112 15.22 -8.39 -2.02
N ILE A 113 15.20 -7.32 -2.80
CA ILE A 113 14.66 -6.03 -2.37
C ILE A 113 13.20 -6.21 -1.93
N GLU A 114 12.88 -5.61 -0.79
CA GLU A 114 11.51 -5.61 -0.26
C GLU A 114 10.56 -4.86 -1.20
N ARG A 115 9.52 -5.55 -1.63
CA ARG A 115 8.39 -5.07 -2.42
C ARG A 115 7.10 -5.27 -1.61
N PRO A 116 6.04 -4.49 -1.88
CA PRO A 116 4.78 -4.63 -1.15
C PRO A 116 4.24 -6.07 -1.16
N ASP A 117 4.40 -6.77 -2.29
CA ASP A 117 3.89 -8.14 -2.48
C ASP A 117 4.69 -9.22 -1.73
N ASN A 118 5.94 -8.95 -1.36
CA ASN A 118 6.83 -9.93 -0.72
C ASN A 118 7.35 -9.46 0.65
N ARG A 119 6.75 -8.41 1.23
CA ARG A 119 7.13 -7.96 2.56
C ARG A 119 6.83 -9.06 3.59
N PRO A 120 7.83 -9.48 4.39
CA PRO A 120 7.58 -10.39 5.48
C PRO A 120 6.61 -9.71 6.46
N GLN A 121 5.56 -10.42 6.84
CA GLN A 121 4.59 -9.91 7.80
C GLN A 121 5.34 -9.56 9.09
N ARG A 122 5.45 -8.26 9.40
CA ARG A 122 6.11 -7.78 10.61
C ARG A 122 5.39 -8.41 11.79
N ARG A 123 6.03 -9.40 12.44
CA ARG A 123 5.56 -9.93 13.73
C ARG A 123 5.53 -8.75 14.69
N GLY A 124 4.33 -8.35 15.07
CA GLY A 124 4.09 -7.15 15.85
C GLY A 124 4.72 -7.26 17.23
N GLY A 125 5.96 -6.78 17.38
CA GLY A 125 6.55 -6.40 18.66
C GLY A 125 6.04 -5.02 19.12
N GLY A 126 4.76 -4.72 18.86
CA GLY A 126 4.17 -3.44 19.21
C GLY A 126 3.92 -3.34 20.72
N PHE A 127 3.85 -2.11 21.22
CA PHE A 127 3.56 -1.82 22.63
C PHE A 127 2.36 -2.61 23.19
N ALA A 128 1.35 -2.88 22.36
CA ALA A 128 0.20 -3.70 22.73
C ALA A 128 0.57 -5.15 23.10
N ALA A 129 1.50 -5.79 22.38
CA ALA A 129 1.98 -7.13 22.71
C ALA A 129 2.78 -7.13 24.02
N MET A 130 3.66 -6.15 24.20
CA MET A 130 4.41 -5.97 25.45
C MET A 130 3.50 -5.68 26.66
N ALA A 131 2.43 -4.89 26.45
CA ALA A 131 1.45 -4.59 27.48
C ALA A 131 0.62 -5.83 27.86
N ALA A 132 0.22 -6.64 26.87
CA ALA A 132 -0.48 -7.89 27.10
C ALA A 132 0.36 -8.89 27.92
N ASP A 133 1.65 -9.02 27.60
CA ASP A 133 2.58 -9.89 28.35
C ASP A 133 2.77 -9.40 29.80
N ARG A 134 2.89 -8.08 30.01
CA ARG A 134 2.95 -7.47 31.36
C ARG A 134 1.68 -7.73 32.17
N ILE A 135 0.50 -7.57 31.58
CA ILE A 135 -0.78 -7.83 32.25
C ILE A 135 -0.91 -9.30 32.61
N ALA A 136 -0.51 -10.21 31.72
CA ALA A 136 -0.52 -11.64 31.97
C ALA A 136 0.44 -12.03 33.11
N ALA A 137 1.63 -11.44 33.17
CA ALA A 137 2.59 -11.68 34.25
C ALA A 137 2.06 -11.23 35.62
N VAL A 138 1.43 -10.05 35.70
CA VAL A 138 0.84 -9.54 36.96
C VAL A 138 -0.30 -10.43 37.44
N ARG A 139 -1.14 -10.95 36.53
CA ARG A 139 -2.21 -11.89 36.90
C ARG A 139 -1.67 -13.20 37.46
N ARG A 140 -0.57 -13.73 36.90
CA ARG A 140 0.08 -14.95 37.40
C ARG A 140 0.69 -14.74 38.78
N ALA A 141 1.32 -13.59 39.03
CA ALA A 141 1.87 -13.26 40.36
C ALA A 141 0.76 -13.20 41.43
N LYS A 142 -0.38 -12.55 41.13
CA LYS A 142 -1.52 -12.49 42.06
C LYS A 142 -2.20 -13.83 42.33
N GLN A 143 -2.13 -14.78 41.38
CA GLN A 143 -2.66 -16.13 41.58
C GLN A 143 -1.73 -17.02 42.43
N GLN A 144 -0.43 -16.69 42.49
CA GLN A 144 0.55 -17.40 43.31
C GLN A 144 0.59 -16.88 44.76
N GLU A 145 0.22 -15.63 45.01
CA GLU A 145 0.10 -15.05 46.36
C GLU A 145 -1.24 -15.39 47.06
N GLY A 146 -2.20 -15.97 46.33
CA GLY A 146 -3.53 -16.33 46.84
C GLY A 146 -3.71 -17.82 47.18
N GLN A 147 -2.64 -18.61 47.19
CA GLN A 147 -2.58 -20.00 47.69
C GLN A 147 -1.70 -20.05 48.93
#